data_AF-A0ABD2N3U3-F1
#
_entry.id   AF-A0ABD2N3U3-F1
#
_cell.length_a   1.000
_cell.length_b   1.000
_cell.length_c   1.000
_cell.angle_alpha   90.00
_cell.angle_beta   90.00
_cell.angle_gamma   90.00
#
_symmetry.space_group_name_H-M   'P 1'
#
loop_
_entity.id
_entity.type
_entity.pdbx_description
1 polymer ?
#
loop_
_entity_poly.entity_id
_entity_poly.type
_entity_poly.pdbx_seq_one_letter_code
_entity_poly.pdbx_strand_id
1 'polypeptide(L)'
;KNAQSRFDNQFDPHHRKVQLSGHPVILSDKSVVVYKTANVAVSLKNVGEEVNYTLLDGIHYSSNIVAMTHGIMKGLISSPLSLSKEWGDLSKTETGKKKLITFDRHYSKFENFVNNENSEDANRLNKDLIQKVEFAVRIWNKKIERALVQYQQLRKEDEFVGPLEEVEYWRNQLARFSSMFEFVSSASCKKLINFLKLTASPTLKTWKKHCNLVLDVRNECIDNVRYLYSFDSFCEPLYRCTPRKFPVTCPLYFTQSE
;
A
#
# COMPACT_ATOMS: atom_id res chain seq x y z
N LYS A 1 39.00 3.99 33.29
CA LYS A 1 39.47 4.19 31.90
C LYS A 1 38.56 3.37 30.99
N ASN A 2 37.46 3.98 30.56
CA ASN A 2 37.20 4.40 29.19
C ASN A 2 36.91 3.25 28.22
N ALA A 3 35.64 3.12 27.85
CA ALA A 3 35.23 2.90 26.46
C ALA A 3 33.76 3.33 26.30
N GLN A 4 33.57 4.64 26.29
CA GLN A 4 32.42 5.30 25.67
C GLN A 4 32.67 5.28 24.16
N SER A 5 31.83 4.61 23.36
CA SER A 5 31.67 5.01 21.95
C SER A 5 30.37 4.51 21.32
N ARG A 6 29.48 5.48 21.08
CA ARG A 6 28.71 5.69 19.85
C ARG A 6 27.88 4.51 19.31
N PHE A 7 26.58 4.56 19.59
CA PHE A 7 25.58 4.20 18.59
C PHE A 7 24.99 5.50 18.05
N ASP A 8 25.37 5.83 16.82
CA ASP A 8 24.73 6.87 16.03
C ASP A 8 23.29 6.43 15.74
N ASN A 9 22.33 7.19 16.29
CA ASN A 9 20.91 7.05 15.99
C ASN A 9 20.65 7.57 14.58
N GLN A 10 20.71 6.69 13.58
CA GLN A 10 20.00 6.89 12.32
C GLN A 10 18.49 6.67 12.58
N PHE A 11 17.78 7.78 12.80
CA PHE A 11 16.33 7.81 12.84
C PHE A 11 15.76 7.57 11.43
N ASP A 12 15.26 6.36 11.17
CA ASP A 12 14.37 6.08 10.04
C ASP A 12 12.92 6.48 10.43
N PRO A 13 12.26 7.43 9.73
CA PRO A 13 10.92 7.89 10.09
C PRO A 13 9.80 6.88 9.81
N HIS A 14 10.07 5.75 9.14
CA HIS A 14 9.02 4.88 8.60
C HIS A 14 8.65 3.64 9.43
N HIS A 15 9.23 3.45 10.62
CA HIS A 15 8.88 2.31 11.49
C HIS A 15 8.71 2.72 12.95
N ARG A 16 7.54 3.27 13.30
CA ARG A 16 7.13 3.40 14.71
C ARG A 16 6.61 2.05 15.22
N LYS A 17 7.52 1.14 15.58
CA LYS A 17 7.19 -0.03 16.40
C LYS A 17 7.42 0.32 17.87
N VAL A 18 6.34 0.50 18.63
CA VAL A 18 6.43 0.57 20.09
C VAL A 18 6.79 -0.85 20.57
N GLN A 19 8.01 -1.02 21.08
CA GLN A 19 8.51 -2.29 21.59
C GLN A 19 8.03 -2.52 23.02
N LEU A 20 7.33 -3.63 23.24
CA LEU A 20 7.17 -4.27 24.54
C LEU A 20 7.85 -5.65 24.42
N SER A 21 8.74 -5.99 25.38
CA SER A 21 9.50 -7.25 25.46
C SER A 21 10.32 -7.69 24.23
N GLY A 22 10.76 -6.76 23.36
CA GLY A 22 11.67 -7.09 22.25
C GLY A 22 11.04 -7.76 21.02
N HIS A 23 9.73 -8.04 21.04
CA HIS A 23 8.99 -8.57 19.89
C HIS A 23 7.81 -7.67 19.52
N PRO A 24 7.59 -7.37 18.22
CA PRO A 24 6.43 -6.60 17.80
C PRO A 24 5.15 -7.42 18.01
N VAL A 25 4.31 -7.02 18.96
CA VAL A 25 2.99 -7.60 19.17
C VAL A 25 1.97 -6.80 18.35
N ILE A 26 1.22 -7.51 17.50
CA ILE A 26 0.09 -6.94 16.75
C ILE A 26 -1.16 -7.16 17.60
N LEU A 27 -1.79 -6.07 18.06
CA LEU A 27 -3.06 -6.12 18.80
C LEU A 27 -4.21 -6.08 17.78
N SER A 28 -4.68 -7.24 17.33
CA SER A 28 -5.80 -7.36 16.37
C SER A 28 -7.16 -7.48 17.04
N ASP A 29 -7.21 -7.95 18.28
CA ASP A 29 -8.43 -8.37 18.96
C ASP A 29 -8.53 -7.77 20.38
N LYS A 30 -9.62 -8.10 21.08
CA LYS A 30 -9.79 -7.76 22.50
C LYS A 30 -8.64 -8.34 23.32
N SER A 31 -7.86 -7.46 23.93
CA SER A 31 -6.66 -7.77 24.70
C SER A 31 -6.84 -7.32 26.16
N VAL A 32 -6.14 -7.96 27.09
CA VAL A 32 -6.17 -7.57 28.52
C VAL A 32 -4.77 -7.17 28.93
N VAL A 33 -4.62 -5.95 29.44
CA VAL A 33 -3.37 -5.51 30.07
C VAL A 33 -3.48 -5.80 31.55
N VAL A 34 -2.50 -6.52 32.09
CA VAL A 34 -2.39 -6.81 33.53
C VAL A 34 -1.11 -6.17 34.04
N TYR A 35 -1.18 -5.35 35.09
CA TYR A 35 -0.04 -4.61 35.60
C TYR A 35 -0.06 -4.48 37.13
N LYS A 36 1.11 -4.23 37.70
CA LYS A 36 1.30 -3.92 39.14
C LYS A 36 1.77 -2.49 39.28
N THR A 37 1.26 -1.78 40.28
CA THR A 37 1.67 -0.40 40.61
C THR A 37 2.82 -0.37 41.63
N ALA A 38 2.93 -1.41 42.46
CA ALA A 38 4.00 -1.57 43.44
C ALA A 38 4.78 -2.86 43.20
N ASN A 39 6.06 -2.87 43.59
CA ASN A 39 6.91 -4.06 43.49
C ASN A 39 6.70 -4.98 44.71
N VAL A 40 5.49 -5.52 44.86
CA VAL A 40 5.07 -6.38 45.97
C VAL A 40 4.83 -7.81 45.46
N ALA A 41 5.20 -8.79 46.28
CA ALA A 41 4.96 -10.20 46.00
C ALA A 41 3.44 -10.49 45.99
N VAL A 42 2.96 -11.05 44.88
CA VAL A 42 1.53 -11.40 44.73
C VAL A 42 1.28 -12.78 45.32
N SER A 43 0.26 -12.84 46.16
CA SER A 43 -0.29 -14.00 46.85
C SER A 43 -1.80 -14.05 46.62
N LEU A 44 -2.44 -15.20 46.88
CA LEU A 44 -3.90 -15.30 46.79
C LEU A 44 -4.64 -14.30 47.70
N LYS A 45 -4.00 -13.79 48.75
CA LYS A 45 -4.62 -12.86 49.70
C LYS A 45 -4.60 -11.40 49.23
N ASN A 46 -3.65 -11.00 48.38
CA ASN A 46 -3.48 -9.60 47.93
C ASN A 46 -3.64 -9.42 46.41
N VAL A 47 -3.99 -10.49 45.67
CA VAL A 47 -4.12 -10.41 44.21
C VAL A 47 -5.15 -9.39 43.75
N GLY A 48 -6.25 -9.22 44.49
CA GLY A 48 -7.33 -8.28 44.14
C GLY A 48 -6.96 -6.81 44.35
N GLU A 49 -5.92 -6.53 45.14
CA GLU A 49 -5.47 -5.16 45.44
C GLU A 49 -4.21 -4.80 44.64
N GLU A 50 -3.30 -5.77 44.44
CA GLU A 50 -1.99 -5.55 43.82
C GLU A 50 -1.99 -5.73 42.30
N VAL A 51 -2.96 -6.46 41.75
CA VAL A 51 -3.05 -6.74 40.31
C VAL A 51 -4.17 -5.92 39.70
N ASN A 52 -3.78 -4.96 38.87
CA ASN A 52 -4.71 -4.15 38.09
C ASN A 52 -4.83 -4.73 36.68
N TYR A 53 -6.02 -4.62 36.10
CA TYR A 53 -6.23 -5.00 34.72
C TYR A 53 -7.05 -3.97 33.95
N THR A 54 -6.85 -3.90 32.65
CA THR A 54 -7.64 -3.04 31.76
C THR A 54 -7.92 -3.80 30.46
N LEU A 55 -9.17 -3.72 30.02
CA LEU A 55 -9.61 -4.28 28.75
C LEU A 55 -9.22 -3.31 27.62
N LEU A 56 -8.53 -3.84 26.61
CA LEU A 56 -8.20 -3.16 25.38
C LEU A 56 -9.06 -3.73 24.25
N ASP A 57 -10.01 -2.97 23.74
CA ASP A 57 -10.74 -3.38 22.54
C ASP A 57 -10.03 -2.88 21.28
N GLY A 58 -9.23 -3.73 20.65
CA GLY A 58 -8.50 -3.40 19.40
C GLY A 58 -9.41 -3.16 18.20
N ILE A 59 -10.70 -3.51 18.28
CA ILE A 59 -11.65 -3.43 17.16
C ILE A 59 -12.26 -2.02 17.06
N HIS A 60 -12.48 -1.35 18.19
CA HIS A 60 -13.09 -0.03 18.24
C HIS A 60 -12.11 1.13 17.98
N TYR A 61 -10.81 0.86 18.11
CA TYR A 61 -9.71 1.80 17.93
C TYR A 61 -8.76 1.29 16.82
N SER A 62 -9.28 1.16 15.61
CA SER A 62 -8.53 0.66 14.44
C SER A 62 -7.35 1.54 14.02
N SER A 63 -7.21 2.74 14.58
CA SER A 63 -6.18 3.72 14.25
C SER A 63 -5.15 3.80 15.37
N ASN A 64 -4.23 2.83 15.45
CA ASN A 64 -2.97 2.89 16.20
C ASN A 64 -3.05 2.95 17.77
N ILE A 65 -1.92 2.59 18.41
CA ILE A 65 -1.76 2.53 19.88
C ILE A 65 -2.01 3.89 20.55
N VAL A 66 -1.84 5.01 19.83
CA VAL A 66 -2.06 6.36 20.37
C VAL A 66 -3.55 6.64 20.54
N ALA A 67 -4.41 6.23 19.58
CA ALA A 67 -5.86 6.37 19.75
C ALA A 67 -6.37 5.48 20.89
N MET A 68 -5.83 4.27 21.03
CA MET A 68 -6.16 3.36 22.14
C MET A 68 -5.78 3.95 23.50
N THR A 69 -4.54 4.40 23.65
CA THR A 69 -4.06 5.02 24.89
C THR A 69 -4.81 6.30 25.23
N HIS A 70 -5.19 7.09 24.22
CA HIS A 70 -6.08 8.23 24.42
C HIS A 70 -7.48 7.82 24.87
N GLY A 71 -8.11 6.80 24.28
CA GLY A 71 -9.44 6.34 24.68
C GLY A 71 -9.49 5.94 26.16
N ILE A 72 -8.48 5.19 26.61
CA ILE A 72 -8.33 4.76 28.01
C ILE A 72 -8.06 5.96 28.91
N MET A 73 -7.10 6.82 28.55
CA MET A 73 -6.78 8.02 29.34
C MET A 73 -7.99 8.94 29.43
N LYS A 74 -8.73 9.16 28.35
CA LYS A 74 -9.95 9.96 28.36
C LYS A 74 -10.99 9.38 29.31
N GLY A 75 -11.26 8.08 29.26
CA GLY A 75 -12.21 7.43 30.18
C GLY A 75 -11.79 7.51 31.64
N LEU A 76 -10.51 7.31 31.92
CA LEU A 76 -9.95 7.33 33.28
C LEU A 76 -9.79 8.74 33.84
N ILE A 77 -9.51 9.74 33.01
CA ILE A 77 -9.06 11.06 33.45
C ILE A 77 -10.17 12.11 33.32
N SER A 78 -11.03 12.05 32.29
CA SER A 78 -12.07 13.07 32.07
C SER A 78 -13.11 13.13 33.19
N SER A 79 -13.57 11.97 33.69
CA SER A 79 -14.55 11.91 34.76
C SER A 79 -13.97 12.42 36.10
N PRO A 80 -12.79 11.96 36.57
CA PRO A 80 -12.19 12.50 37.78
C PRO A 80 -11.81 13.98 37.68
N LEU A 81 -11.32 14.46 36.53
CA LEU A 81 -10.99 15.87 36.32
C LEU A 81 -12.23 16.78 36.39
N SER A 82 -13.37 16.33 35.86
CA SER A 82 -14.61 17.12 35.89
C SER A 82 -15.27 17.13 37.27
N LEU A 83 -15.06 16.08 38.07
CA LEU A 83 -15.60 15.95 39.42
C LEU A 83 -14.69 16.57 40.50
N SER A 84 -13.39 16.71 40.25
CA SER A 84 -12.43 17.26 41.21
C SER A 84 -12.51 18.80 41.30
N LYS A 85 -13.40 19.28 42.17
CA LYS A 85 -13.53 20.72 42.49
C LYS A 85 -12.43 21.24 43.41
N GLU A 86 -11.78 20.36 44.18
CA GLU A 86 -10.72 20.71 45.12
C GLU A 86 -9.44 19.91 44.83
N TRP A 87 -8.35 20.62 44.54
CA TRP A 87 -7.04 20.05 44.23
C TRP A 87 -6.10 20.18 45.43
N GLY A 88 -6.66 19.99 46.64
CA GLY A 88 -5.93 20.10 47.90
C GLY A 88 -5.18 21.43 48.03
N ASP A 89 -3.91 21.37 48.44
CA ASP A 89 -3.09 22.56 48.71
C ASP A 89 -2.74 23.38 47.45
N LEU A 90 -2.90 22.81 46.25
CA LEU A 90 -2.74 23.55 45.01
C LEU A 90 -3.88 24.58 44.80
N SER A 91 -5.09 24.28 45.29
CA SER A 91 -6.21 25.23 45.22
C SER A 91 -6.07 26.39 46.20
N LYS A 92 -5.25 26.23 47.25
CA LYS A 92 -5.10 27.20 48.34
C LYS A 92 -4.07 28.29 48.05
N THR A 93 -3.11 28.04 47.17
CA THR A 93 -2.01 28.97 46.85
C THR A 93 -2.19 29.62 45.47
N GLU A 94 -1.81 30.90 45.34
CA GLU A 94 -1.92 31.62 44.06
C GLU A 94 -1.03 31.01 42.96
N THR A 95 0.13 30.48 43.34
CA THR A 95 1.03 29.75 42.44
C THR A 95 0.46 28.38 42.04
N GLY A 96 -0.23 27.68 42.94
CA GLY A 96 -0.92 26.42 42.66
C GLY A 96 -2.08 26.60 41.68
N LYS A 97 -2.89 27.65 41.86
CA LYS A 97 -3.97 28.02 40.94
C LYS A 97 -3.46 28.27 39.51
N LYS A 98 -2.32 28.98 39.35
CA LYS A 98 -1.71 29.19 38.03
C LYS A 98 -1.25 27.88 37.36
N LYS A 99 -0.73 26.93 38.14
CA LYS A 99 -0.35 25.60 37.63
C LYS A 99 -1.57 24.79 37.18
N LEU A 100 -2.68 24.86 37.92
CA LEU A 100 -3.95 24.22 37.55
C LEU A 100 -4.49 24.76 36.23
N ILE A 101 -4.57 26.09 36.08
CA ILE A 101 -5.01 26.73 34.83
C ILE A 101 -4.09 26.34 33.65
N THR A 102 -2.79 26.27 33.90
CA THR A 102 -1.82 25.87 32.87
C THR A 102 -2.04 24.42 32.46
N PHE A 103 -2.19 23.51 33.42
CA PHE A 103 -2.46 22.10 33.18
C PHE A 103 -3.77 21.90 32.41
N ASP A 104 -4.86 22.51 32.84
CA ASP A 104 -6.18 22.41 32.20
C ASP A 104 -6.14 22.89 30.74
N ARG A 105 -5.42 24.01 30.50
CA ARG A 105 -5.16 24.50 29.14
C ARG A 105 -4.35 23.53 28.30
N HIS A 106 -3.34 22.87 28.86
CA HIS A 106 -2.54 21.87 28.14
C HIS A 106 -3.33 20.60 27.86
N TYR A 107 -4.11 20.13 28.83
CA TYR A 107 -4.98 18.96 28.69
C TYR A 107 -6.04 19.21 27.63
N SER A 108 -6.71 20.36 27.65
CA SER A 108 -7.68 20.76 26.61
C SER A 108 -7.05 20.83 25.22
N LYS A 109 -5.82 21.34 25.10
CA LYS A 109 -5.09 21.34 23.82
C LYS A 109 -4.73 19.94 23.35
N PHE A 110 -4.32 19.06 24.26
CA PHE A 110 -4.03 17.67 23.97
C PHE A 110 -5.29 16.92 23.53
N GLU A 111 -6.39 17.08 24.26
CA GLU A 111 -7.69 16.50 23.90
C GLU A 111 -8.16 17.00 22.53
N ASN A 112 -8.04 18.29 22.24
CA ASN A 112 -8.35 18.84 20.92
C ASN A 112 -7.41 18.31 19.82
N PHE A 113 -6.13 18.14 20.11
CA PHE A 113 -5.17 17.55 19.16
C PHE A 113 -5.53 16.11 18.82
N VAL A 114 -5.90 15.30 19.81
CA VAL A 114 -6.24 13.89 19.58
C VAL A 114 -7.64 13.73 18.95
N ASN A 115 -8.60 14.58 19.32
CA ASN A 115 -9.92 14.60 18.69
C ASN A 115 -9.90 15.21 17.26
N ASN A 116 -8.82 15.91 16.88
CA ASN A 116 -8.64 16.54 15.56
C ASN A 116 -8.37 15.57 14.40
N GLU A 117 -8.66 14.27 14.55
CA GLU A 117 -8.94 13.42 13.38
C GLU A 117 -10.13 13.98 12.55
N ASN A 118 -10.92 14.90 13.09
CA ASN A 118 -12.02 15.61 12.43
C ASN A 118 -11.80 17.12 12.18
N SER A 119 -10.56 17.64 12.21
CA SER A 119 -10.32 19.06 11.91
C SER A 119 -10.60 19.38 10.43
N GLU A 120 -11.06 20.61 10.12
CA GLU A 120 -11.17 21.08 8.73
C GLU A 120 -9.84 20.92 7.96
N ASP A 121 -8.70 21.13 8.62
CA ASP A 121 -7.38 20.96 8.02
C ASP A 121 -7.02 19.50 7.78
N ALA A 122 -7.37 18.59 8.70
CA ALA A 122 -7.19 17.14 8.50
C ALA A 122 -8.10 16.61 7.37
N ASN A 123 -9.34 17.08 7.30
CA ASN A 123 -10.26 16.80 6.20
C ASN A 123 -9.78 17.39 4.86
N ARG A 124 -9.20 18.59 4.88
CA ARG A 124 -8.58 19.21 3.70
C ARG A 124 -7.35 18.45 3.24
N LEU A 125 -6.49 18.00 4.16
CA LEU A 125 -5.33 17.16 3.85
C LEU A 125 -5.75 15.81 3.26
N ASN A 126 -6.75 15.16 3.84
CA ASN A 126 -7.31 13.92 3.27
C ASN A 126 -7.89 14.15 1.87
N LYS A 127 -8.61 15.25 1.66
CA LYS A 127 -9.16 15.61 0.34
C LYS A 127 -8.07 15.90 -0.70
N ASP A 128 -7.02 16.64 -0.32
CA ASP A 128 -5.87 16.93 -1.19
C ASP A 128 -5.09 15.66 -1.54
N LEU A 129 -4.87 14.77 -0.58
CA LEU A 129 -4.26 13.47 -0.82
C LEU A 129 -5.09 12.62 -1.77
N ILE A 130 -6.41 12.56 -1.59
CA ILE A 130 -7.33 11.86 -2.50
C ILE A 130 -7.20 12.43 -3.92
N GLN A 131 -7.24 13.75 -4.07
CA GLN A 131 -7.12 14.40 -5.38
C GLN A 131 -5.78 14.11 -6.06
N LYS A 132 -4.67 14.11 -5.31
CA LYS A 132 -3.34 13.77 -5.83
C LYS A 132 -3.27 12.32 -6.30
N VAL A 133 -3.80 11.38 -5.53
CA VAL A 133 -3.83 9.96 -5.90
C VAL A 133 -4.75 9.74 -7.10
N GLU A 134 -5.93 10.36 -7.13
CA GLU A 134 -6.82 10.30 -8.29
C GLU A 134 -6.16 10.85 -9.56
N PHE A 135 -5.46 11.98 -9.45
CA PHE A 135 -4.75 12.57 -10.57
C PHE A 135 -3.67 11.64 -11.12
N ALA A 136 -2.88 11.02 -10.25
CA ALA A 136 -1.89 10.02 -10.64
C ALA A 136 -2.53 8.82 -11.38
N VAL A 137 -3.63 8.28 -10.85
CA VAL A 137 -4.35 7.16 -11.48
C VAL A 137 -4.98 7.56 -12.81
N ARG A 138 -5.47 8.80 -12.96
CA ARG A 138 -5.96 9.32 -14.25
C ARG A 138 -4.83 9.40 -15.28
N ILE A 139 -3.63 9.83 -14.89
CA ILE A 139 -2.46 9.83 -15.80
C ILE A 139 -2.13 8.40 -16.25
N TRP A 140 -2.12 7.44 -15.33
CA TRP A 140 -1.85 6.05 -15.67
C TRP A 140 -2.91 5.48 -16.60
N ASN A 141 -4.19 5.75 -16.33
CA ASN A 141 -5.29 5.37 -17.21
C ASN A 141 -5.10 5.93 -18.63
N LYS A 142 -4.75 7.21 -18.78
CA LYS A 142 -4.47 7.81 -20.10
C LYS A 142 -3.29 7.16 -20.81
N LYS A 143 -2.25 6.76 -20.08
CA LYS A 143 -1.09 6.06 -20.68
C LYS A 143 -1.46 4.67 -21.17
N ILE A 144 -2.24 3.91 -20.39
CA ILE A 144 -2.72 2.58 -20.76
C ILE A 144 -3.68 2.69 -21.95
N GLU A 145 -4.62 3.62 -21.90
CA GLU A 145 -5.58 3.88 -22.99
C GLU A 145 -4.86 4.17 -24.31
N ARG A 146 -3.86 5.07 -24.30
CA ARG A 146 -3.05 5.35 -25.50
C ARG A 146 -2.38 4.09 -26.06
N ALA A 147 -1.89 3.21 -25.19
CA ALA A 147 -1.27 1.97 -25.62
C ALA A 147 -2.26 0.99 -26.24
N LEU A 148 -3.44 0.86 -25.64
CA LEU A 148 -4.53 0.04 -26.16
C LEU A 148 -5.04 0.57 -27.50
N VAL A 149 -5.23 1.88 -27.63
CA VAL A 149 -5.66 2.51 -28.90
C VAL A 149 -4.62 2.27 -30.00
N GLN A 150 -3.33 2.44 -29.70
CA GLN A 150 -2.26 2.16 -30.67
C GLN A 150 -2.20 0.68 -31.07
N TYR A 151 -2.52 -0.23 -30.17
CA TYR A 151 -2.59 -1.66 -30.45
C TYR A 151 -3.79 -2.02 -31.33
N GLN A 152 -4.95 -1.40 -31.10
CA GLN A 152 -6.18 -1.62 -31.88
C GLN A 152 -6.19 -0.93 -33.25
N GLN A 153 -5.22 -0.06 -33.54
CA GLN A 153 -5.13 0.58 -34.83
C GLN A 153 -4.78 -0.46 -35.91
N LEU A 154 -5.62 -0.52 -36.95
CA LEU A 154 -5.37 -1.34 -38.12
C LEU A 154 -4.02 -0.97 -38.74
N ARG A 155 -3.11 -1.95 -38.80
CA ARG A 155 -1.85 -1.81 -39.54
C ARG A 155 -2.15 -1.81 -41.04
N LYS A 156 -1.54 -0.87 -41.76
CA LYS A 156 -1.30 -1.04 -43.20
C LYS A 156 -0.04 -1.88 -43.32
N GLU A 157 -0.18 -3.11 -43.79
CA GLU A 157 0.96 -3.96 -44.11
C GLU A 157 1.58 -3.49 -45.42
N ASP A 158 2.90 -3.39 -45.45
CA ASP A 158 3.66 -3.15 -46.67
C ASP A 158 3.86 -4.51 -47.37
N GLU A 159 3.84 -4.56 -48.70
CA GLU A 159 3.99 -5.79 -49.48
C GLU A 159 5.37 -6.46 -49.26
N PHE A 160 6.31 -5.74 -48.64
CA PHE A 160 7.67 -6.19 -48.35
C PHE A 160 7.88 -6.69 -46.90
N VAL A 161 6.84 -6.71 -46.05
CA VAL A 161 6.97 -7.18 -44.66
C VAL A 161 7.17 -8.70 -44.62
N GLY A 162 8.33 -9.13 -44.13
CA GLY A 162 8.70 -10.54 -44.05
C GLY A 162 8.29 -11.22 -42.74
N PRO A 163 8.20 -12.58 -42.71
CA PRO A 163 7.92 -13.36 -41.50
C PRO A 163 8.72 -12.97 -40.24
N LEU A 164 10.00 -12.63 -40.40
CA LEU A 164 10.86 -12.22 -39.28
C LEU A 164 10.43 -10.87 -38.66
N GLU A 165 10.00 -9.91 -39.49
CA GLU A 165 9.52 -8.62 -39.01
C GLU A 165 8.21 -8.77 -38.23
N GLU A 166 7.36 -9.71 -38.63
CA GLU A 166 6.11 -10.01 -37.92
C GLU A 166 6.41 -10.63 -36.54
N VAL A 167 7.36 -11.58 -36.46
CA VAL A 167 7.83 -12.12 -35.17
C VAL A 167 8.35 -11.01 -34.26
N GLU A 168 9.19 -10.11 -34.78
CA GLU A 168 9.75 -9.00 -34.00
C GLU A 168 8.67 -8.02 -33.54
N TYR A 169 7.68 -7.71 -34.38
CA TYR A 169 6.53 -6.90 -34.02
C TYR A 169 5.77 -7.48 -32.82
N TRP A 170 5.41 -8.76 -32.86
CA TRP A 170 4.66 -9.39 -31.77
C TRP A 170 5.48 -9.50 -30.49
N ARG A 171 6.81 -9.70 -30.59
CA ARG A 171 7.72 -9.63 -29.42
C ARG A 171 7.74 -8.24 -28.80
N ASN A 172 7.76 -7.18 -29.61
CA ASN A 172 7.73 -5.80 -29.13
C ASN A 172 6.40 -5.47 -28.43
N GLN A 173 5.27 -5.93 -28.99
CA GLN A 173 3.96 -5.78 -28.32
C GLN A 173 3.91 -6.56 -27.00
N LEU A 174 4.39 -7.81 -27.00
CA LEU A 174 4.45 -8.62 -25.80
C LEU A 174 5.28 -7.96 -24.68
N ALA A 175 6.46 -7.42 -25.01
CA ALA A 175 7.31 -6.72 -24.07
C ALA A 175 6.61 -5.48 -23.49
N ARG A 176 5.96 -4.69 -24.36
CA ARG A 176 5.21 -3.49 -23.98
C ARG A 176 4.08 -3.80 -22.99
N PHE A 177 3.21 -4.77 -23.32
CA PHE A 177 2.06 -5.10 -22.47
C PHE A 177 2.46 -5.89 -21.21
N SER A 178 3.55 -6.66 -21.25
CA SER A 178 4.11 -7.27 -20.04
C SER A 178 4.62 -6.23 -19.05
N SER A 179 5.35 -5.20 -19.52
CA SER A 179 5.78 -4.10 -18.65
C SER A 179 4.60 -3.35 -18.01
N MET A 180 3.52 -3.13 -18.76
CA MET A 180 2.30 -2.52 -18.22
C MET A 180 1.62 -3.42 -17.17
N PHE A 181 1.56 -4.72 -17.43
CA PHE A 181 1.00 -5.70 -16.49
C PHE A 181 1.82 -5.77 -15.19
N GLU A 182 3.14 -5.74 -15.27
CA GLU A 182 4.02 -5.68 -14.10
C GLU A 182 3.80 -4.42 -13.27
N PHE A 183 3.68 -3.26 -13.93
CA PHE A 183 3.37 -2.00 -13.27
C PHE A 183 2.03 -2.06 -12.52
N VAL A 184 0.97 -2.54 -13.17
CA VAL A 184 -0.37 -2.70 -12.57
C VAL A 184 -0.33 -3.70 -11.40
N SER A 185 0.52 -4.72 -11.51
CA SER A 185 0.70 -5.75 -10.48
C SER A 185 1.61 -5.32 -9.33
N SER A 186 2.32 -4.19 -9.45
CA SER A 186 3.29 -3.71 -8.47
C SER A 186 2.64 -3.38 -7.11
N ALA A 187 3.39 -3.61 -6.02
CA ALA A 187 2.91 -3.35 -4.66
C ALA A 187 2.57 -1.86 -4.44
N SER A 188 3.37 -0.96 -4.99
CA SER A 188 3.15 0.49 -4.90
C SER A 188 1.86 0.93 -5.60
N CYS A 189 1.58 0.40 -6.79
CA CYS A 189 0.33 0.66 -7.49
C CYS A 189 -0.88 0.12 -6.71
N LYS A 190 -0.80 -1.14 -6.25
CA LYS A 190 -1.86 -1.78 -5.45
C LYS A 190 -2.20 -1.00 -4.18
N LYS A 191 -1.20 -0.45 -3.48
CA LYS A 191 -1.42 0.42 -2.29
C LYS A 191 -2.26 1.64 -2.62
N LEU A 192 -1.92 2.37 -3.69
CA LEU A 192 -2.64 3.58 -4.11
C LEU A 192 -4.07 3.27 -4.60
N ILE A 193 -4.25 2.16 -5.30
CA ILE A 193 -5.58 1.70 -5.72
C ILE A 193 -6.42 1.26 -4.52
N ASN A 194 -5.83 0.56 -3.54
CA ASN A 194 -6.54 0.20 -2.31
C ASN A 194 -6.94 1.42 -1.49
N PHE A 195 -6.08 2.45 -1.43
CA PHE A 195 -6.45 3.74 -0.83
C PHE A 195 -7.66 4.36 -1.54
N LEU A 196 -7.70 4.37 -2.88
CA LEU A 196 -8.87 4.87 -3.62
C LEU A 196 -10.14 4.01 -3.43
N LYS A 197 -10.01 2.70 -3.15
CA LYS A 197 -11.16 1.83 -2.83
C LYS A 197 -11.85 2.26 -1.54
N LEU A 198 -11.08 2.65 -0.54
CA LEU A 198 -11.62 3.15 0.74
C LEU A 198 -12.41 4.44 0.55
N THR A 199 -12.09 5.23 -0.48
CA THR A 199 -12.72 6.52 -0.77
C THR A 199 -13.79 6.44 -1.86
N ALA A 200 -14.09 5.24 -2.37
CA ALA A 200 -15.11 4.97 -3.39
C ALA A 200 -14.98 5.83 -4.67
N SER A 201 -13.75 6.14 -5.11
CA SER A 201 -13.53 7.00 -6.28
C SER A 201 -14.12 6.41 -7.58
N PRO A 202 -14.79 7.21 -8.44
CA PRO A 202 -15.31 6.74 -9.73
C PRO A 202 -14.21 6.27 -10.69
N THR A 203 -12.96 6.73 -10.49
CA THR A 203 -11.79 6.38 -11.31
C THR A 203 -11.47 4.88 -11.28
N LEU A 204 -11.92 4.17 -10.24
CA LEU A 204 -11.70 2.73 -10.07
C LEU A 204 -12.38 1.87 -11.13
N LYS A 205 -13.55 2.30 -11.64
CA LYS A 205 -14.27 1.56 -12.68
C LYS A 205 -13.45 1.52 -13.97
N THR A 206 -12.94 2.67 -14.40
CA THR A 206 -12.08 2.80 -15.58
C THR A 206 -10.75 2.06 -15.39
N TRP A 207 -10.15 2.17 -14.19
CA TRP A 207 -8.93 1.45 -13.87
C TRP A 207 -9.09 -0.06 -14.02
N LYS A 208 -10.16 -0.64 -13.46
CA LYS A 208 -10.44 -2.08 -13.56
C LYS A 208 -10.63 -2.52 -15.02
N LYS A 209 -11.38 -1.73 -15.82
CA LYS A 209 -11.56 -1.99 -17.25
C LYS A 209 -10.22 -2.05 -17.98
N HIS A 210 -9.35 -1.06 -17.76
CA HIS A 210 -8.03 -1.03 -18.40
C HIS A 210 -7.11 -2.17 -17.95
N CYS A 211 -7.15 -2.56 -16.67
CA CYS A 211 -6.36 -3.69 -16.18
C CYS A 211 -6.74 -5.01 -16.87
N ASN A 212 -8.04 -5.24 -17.06
CA ASN A 212 -8.53 -6.44 -17.75
C ASN A 212 -8.08 -6.42 -19.22
N LEU A 213 -8.27 -5.31 -19.92
CA LEU A 213 -7.85 -5.18 -21.32
C LEU A 213 -6.33 -5.39 -21.49
N VAL A 214 -5.50 -4.88 -20.58
CA VAL A 214 -4.05 -5.10 -20.62
C VAL A 214 -3.72 -6.58 -20.44
N LEU A 215 -4.43 -7.28 -19.55
CA LEU A 215 -4.23 -8.72 -19.36
C LEU A 215 -4.64 -9.52 -20.59
N ASP A 216 -5.79 -9.20 -21.17
CA ASP A 216 -6.32 -9.86 -22.37
C ASP A 216 -5.35 -9.70 -23.56
N VAL A 217 -4.95 -8.44 -23.86
CA VAL A 217 -4.00 -8.14 -24.94
C VAL A 217 -2.64 -8.77 -24.69
N ARG A 218 -2.17 -8.80 -23.44
CA ARG A 218 -0.91 -9.48 -23.11
C ARG A 218 -0.98 -10.97 -23.42
N ASN A 219 -2.07 -11.64 -23.05
CA ASN A 219 -2.23 -13.06 -23.32
C ASN A 219 -2.31 -13.34 -24.83
N GLU A 220 -3.03 -12.50 -25.57
CA GLU A 220 -3.07 -12.57 -27.03
C GLU A 220 -1.68 -12.42 -27.66
N CYS A 221 -0.87 -11.44 -27.19
CA CYS A 221 0.50 -11.30 -27.64
C CYS A 221 1.37 -12.52 -27.31
N ILE A 222 1.17 -13.16 -26.15
CA ILE A 222 1.89 -14.40 -25.78
C ILE A 222 1.56 -15.52 -26.77
N ASP A 223 0.28 -15.70 -27.06
CA ASP A 223 -0.19 -16.78 -27.93
C ASP A 223 0.22 -16.56 -29.39
N ASN A 224 0.17 -15.32 -29.88
CA ASN A 224 0.66 -14.97 -31.21
C ASN A 224 2.17 -15.20 -31.35
N VAL A 225 2.96 -14.79 -30.34
CA VAL A 225 4.41 -15.08 -30.33
C VAL A 225 4.68 -16.59 -30.35
N ARG A 226 3.97 -17.37 -29.53
CA ARG A 226 4.11 -18.85 -29.53
C ARG A 226 3.75 -19.46 -30.88
N TYR A 227 2.65 -19.01 -31.47
CA TYR A 227 2.21 -19.46 -32.78
C TYR A 227 3.28 -19.17 -33.84
N LEU A 228 3.77 -17.93 -33.92
CA LEU A 228 4.80 -17.55 -34.90
C LEU A 228 6.12 -18.31 -34.71
N TYR A 229 6.54 -18.58 -33.47
CA TYR A 229 7.72 -19.42 -33.21
C TYR A 229 7.56 -20.86 -33.73
N SER A 230 6.34 -21.39 -33.78
CA SER A 230 6.11 -22.71 -34.39
C SER A 230 6.34 -22.69 -35.91
N PHE A 231 6.05 -21.55 -36.57
CA PHE A 231 6.30 -21.34 -38.00
C PHE A 231 7.76 -21.04 -38.33
N ASP A 232 8.51 -20.45 -37.39
CA ASP A 232 9.90 -20.05 -37.58
C ASP A 232 10.78 -21.24 -38.05
N SER A 233 10.51 -22.43 -37.52
CA SER A 233 11.20 -23.67 -37.93
C SER A 233 11.05 -24.01 -39.43
N PHE A 234 9.96 -23.57 -40.07
CA PHE A 234 9.68 -23.78 -41.49
C PHE A 234 10.19 -22.62 -42.36
N CYS A 235 10.22 -21.40 -41.81
CA CYS A 235 10.69 -20.22 -42.51
C CYS A 235 12.22 -20.07 -42.48
N GLU A 236 12.90 -20.61 -41.47
CA GLU A 236 14.34 -20.50 -41.28
C GLU A 236 15.18 -21.02 -42.48
N PRO A 237 14.82 -22.15 -43.13
CA PRO A 237 15.49 -22.58 -44.36
C PRO A 237 15.34 -21.59 -45.53
N LEU A 238 14.24 -20.82 -45.59
CA LEU A 238 13.98 -19.86 -46.68
C LEU A 238 14.99 -18.71 -46.67
N TYR A 239 15.42 -18.29 -45.49
CA TYR A 239 16.40 -17.21 -45.31
C TYR A 239 17.85 -17.68 -45.45
N ARG A 240 18.12 -18.97 -45.23
CA ARG A 240 19.50 -19.53 -45.21
C ARG A 240 19.85 -20.35 -46.46
N CYS A 241 18.87 -20.81 -47.24
CA CYS A 241 19.14 -21.63 -48.42
C CYS A 241 19.48 -20.78 -49.65
N THR A 242 20.57 -21.14 -50.32
CA THR A 242 20.84 -20.67 -51.69
C THR A 242 19.85 -21.34 -52.65
N PRO A 243 19.39 -20.67 -53.74
CA PRO A 243 18.33 -21.18 -54.63
C PRO A 243 18.56 -22.61 -55.16
N ARG A 244 19.81 -23.05 -55.31
CA ARG A 244 20.16 -24.42 -55.74
C ARG A 244 19.91 -25.51 -54.69
N LYS A 245 19.95 -25.18 -53.40
CA LYS A 245 19.76 -26.13 -52.29
C LYS A 245 18.32 -26.16 -51.79
N PHE A 246 17.54 -25.15 -52.16
CA PHE A 246 16.16 -24.95 -51.72
C PHE A 246 15.22 -26.15 -52.00
N PRO A 247 15.27 -26.83 -53.17
CA PRO A 247 14.43 -28.02 -53.42
C PRO A 247 14.78 -29.21 -52.51
N VAL A 248 16.03 -29.29 -52.04
CA VAL A 248 16.54 -30.41 -51.23
C VAL A 248 16.30 -30.16 -49.75
N THR A 249 16.41 -28.91 -49.28
CA THR A 249 16.22 -28.55 -47.87
C THR A 249 14.74 -28.42 -47.49
N CYS A 250 13.86 -28.09 -48.45
CA CYS A 250 12.45 -27.81 -48.21
C CYS A 250 11.51 -28.58 -49.16
N PRO A 251 11.52 -29.93 -49.16
CA PRO A 251 10.72 -30.73 -50.10
C PRO A 251 9.21 -30.54 -49.94
N LEU A 252 8.73 -30.20 -48.74
CA LEU A 252 7.30 -29.97 -48.44
C LEU A 252 6.69 -28.77 -49.20
N TYR A 253 7.52 -27.84 -49.68
CA TYR A 253 7.06 -26.67 -50.46
C TYR A 253 6.91 -26.98 -51.95
N PHE A 254 7.38 -28.15 -52.41
CA PHE A 254 7.34 -28.58 -53.81
C PHE A 254 6.37 -29.75 -54.05
N THR A 255 5.72 -30.27 -53.02
CA THR A 255 4.78 -31.42 -53.13
C THR A 255 3.35 -31.04 -53.54
N GLN A 256 3.13 -29.89 -54.18
CA GLN A 256 1.85 -29.56 -54.82
C GLN A 256 2.07 -29.08 -56.25
N SER A 257 2.35 -30.03 -57.13
CA SER A 257 2.06 -29.90 -58.56
C SER A 257 1.83 -31.29 -59.16
N GLU A 258 0.65 -31.83 -58.89
CA GLU A 258 -0.06 -32.75 -59.78
C GLU A 258 -1.41 -32.14 -60.13
#